data_AF-A0A2T7SRA9-F1
#
_entry.id   AF-A0A2T7SRA9-F1
#
_cell.length_a   1.000
_cell.length_b   1.000
_cell.length_c   1.000
_cell.angle_alpha   90.00
_cell.angle_beta   90.00
_cell.angle_gamma   90.00
#
_symmetry.space_group_name_H-M   'P 1'
#
loop_
_entity.id
_entity.type
_entity.pdbx_description
1 polymer ?
#
loop_
_entity_poly.entity_id
_entity_poly.type
_entity_poly.pdbx_seq_one_letter_code
_entity_poly.pdbx_strand_id
1 'polypeptide(L)'
;MRQIRTCWPVLVKKTQDAVNEAQTEIGQALARVDQLEASHERLCRLYDEYRLQEQAGQVSVMGMQASMNQRQFMAQLLNLQQRVVLDLSRAREQLALARKKRSMAEIELHKMKSMEEQDVKAVALDQQRHEQKRMDELGVRQFNLSMQR
;
A
#
# COMPACT_ATOMS: atom_id res chain seq x y z
N MET A 1 -7.83 -34.39 21.94
CA MET A 1 -6.63 -33.73 21.39
C MET A 1 -7.04 -32.83 20.25
N ARG A 2 -7.13 -31.54 20.55
CA ARG A 2 -7.27 -30.46 19.57
C ARG A 2 -6.02 -30.42 18.69
N GLN A 3 -6.20 -30.25 17.38
CA GLN A 3 -5.11 -30.13 16.41
C GLN A 3 -5.02 -28.68 15.89
N ILE A 4 -3.83 -28.27 15.46
CA ILE A 4 -3.61 -26.95 14.86
C ILE A 4 -4.41 -26.89 13.56
N ARG A 5 -5.19 -25.82 13.37
CA ARG A 5 -5.94 -25.65 12.11
C ARG A 5 -4.98 -25.29 10.98
N THR A 6 -4.97 -26.10 9.93
CA THR A 6 -4.15 -25.90 8.72
C THR A 6 -4.56 -24.69 7.89
N CYS A 7 -5.73 -24.09 8.15
CA CYS A 7 -6.21 -22.93 7.42
C CYS A 7 -5.52 -21.62 7.83
N TRP A 8 -4.97 -21.52 9.04
CA TRP A 8 -4.36 -20.27 9.53
C TRP A 8 -3.14 -19.83 8.72
N PRO A 9 -2.15 -20.70 8.42
CA PRO A 9 -1.01 -20.30 7.59
C PRO A 9 -1.43 -19.83 6.20
N VAL A 10 -2.47 -20.44 5.62
CA VAL A 10 -3.02 -20.07 4.31
C VAL A 10 -3.66 -18.68 4.36
N LEU A 11 -4.44 -18.40 5.40
CA LEU A 11 -5.07 -17.09 5.59
C LEU A 11 -4.02 -16.00 5.85
N VAL A 12 -3.01 -16.27 6.68
CA VAL A 12 -1.90 -15.34 6.93
C VAL A 12 -1.17 -15.04 5.62
N LYS A 13 -0.82 -16.07 4.84
CA LYS A 13 -0.18 -15.89 3.53
C LYS A 13 -1.05 -15.04 2.60
N LYS A 14 -2.35 -15.32 2.50
CA LYS A 14 -3.28 -14.54 1.68
C LYS A 14 -3.33 -13.07 2.10
N THR A 15 -3.39 -12.78 3.40
CA THR A 15 -3.38 -11.40 3.89
C THR A 15 -2.02 -10.71 3.68
N GLN A 16 -0.92 -11.46 3.74
CA GLN A 16 0.40 -10.93 3.44
C GLN A 16 0.52 -10.57 1.95
N ASP A 17 0.01 -11.41 1.07
CA ASP A 17 -0.05 -11.15 -0.37
C ASP A 17 -0.88 -9.88 -0.66
N ALA A 18 -2.00 -9.69 0.02
CA ALA A 18 -2.81 -8.47 -0.09
C ALA A 18 -2.08 -7.20 0.36
N VAL A 19 -1.25 -7.27 1.41
CA VAL A 19 -0.37 -6.16 1.81
C VAL A 19 0.67 -5.87 0.73
N ASN A 20 1.28 -6.90 0.16
CA ASN A 20 2.29 -6.76 -0.90
C ASN A 20 1.70 -6.15 -2.18
N GLU A 21 0.49 -6.56 -2.57
CA GLU A 21 -0.26 -5.95 -3.67
C GLU A 21 -0.53 -4.46 -3.40
N ALA A 22 -1.04 -4.11 -2.22
CA ALA A 22 -1.28 -2.71 -1.85
C ALA A 22 0.01 -1.87 -1.82
N GLN A 23 1.15 -2.44 -1.42
CA GLN A 23 2.46 -1.78 -1.49
C GLN A 23 2.91 -1.55 -2.93
N THR A 24 2.67 -2.51 -3.81
CA THR A 24 2.96 -2.38 -5.25
C THR A 24 2.11 -1.27 -5.88
N GLU A 25 0.82 -1.22 -5.56
CA GLU A 25 -0.09 -0.14 -6.00
C GLU A 25 0.39 1.24 -5.54
N ILE A 26 0.85 1.36 -4.28
CA ILE A 26 1.44 2.62 -3.78
C ILE A 26 2.68 3.01 -4.58
N GLY A 27 3.56 2.05 -4.88
CA GLY A 27 4.76 2.30 -5.67
C GLY A 27 4.42 2.85 -7.07
N GLN A 28 3.43 2.25 -7.73
CA GLN A 28 2.92 2.72 -9.03
C GLN A 28 2.28 4.12 -8.94
N ALA A 29 1.48 4.36 -7.90
CA ALA A 29 0.84 5.65 -7.69
C ALA A 29 1.86 6.77 -7.41
N LEU A 30 2.91 6.49 -6.63
CA LEU A 30 4.01 7.43 -6.41
C LEU A 30 4.74 7.76 -7.71
N ALA A 31 5.13 6.74 -8.47
CA ALA A 31 5.79 6.95 -9.77
C ALA A 31 4.93 7.79 -10.72
N ARG A 32 3.60 7.62 -10.69
CA ARG A 32 2.67 8.43 -11.48
C ARG A 32 2.63 9.89 -11.03
N VAL A 33 2.63 10.14 -9.72
CA VAL A 33 2.70 11.50 -9.16
C VAL A 33 4.01 12.16 -9.60
N ASP A 34 5.15 11.49 -9.42
CA ASP A 34 6.47 12.03 -9.78
C ASP A 34 6.56 12.40 -11.27
N GLN A 35 6.04 11.53 -12.15
CA GLN A 35 5.97 11.80 -13.59
C GLN A 35 5.14 13.05 -13.92
N LEU A 36 3.99 13.22 -13.26
CA LEU A 36 3.11 14.37 -13.46
C LEU A 36 3.71 15.65 -12.89
N GLU A 37 4.37 15.58 -11.73
CA GLU A 37 5.06 16.73 -11.13
C GLU A 37 6.21 17.21 -12.01
N ALA A 38 7.03 16.28 -12.52
CA ALA A 38 8.08 16.60 -13.48
C ALA A 38 7.51 17.19 -14.78
N SER A 39 6.36 16.69 -15.24
CA SER A 39 5.68 17.25 -16.42
C SER A 39 5.15 18.67 -16.17
N HIS A 40 4.55 18.90 -15.00
CA HIS A 40 4.07 20.21 -14.59
C HIS A 40 5.21 21.23 -14.53
N GLU A 41 6.32 20.85 -13.91
CA GLU A 41 7.49 21.71 -13.77
C GLU A 41 8.09 22.07 -15.14
N ARG A 42 8.22 21.10 -16.05
CA ARG A 42 8.66 21.36 -17.44
C ARG A 42 7.74 22.36 -18.16
N LEU A 43 6.42 22.24 -17.99
CA LEU A 43 5.47 23.18 -18.60
C LEU A 43 5.57 24.59 -18.01
N CYS A 44 5.78 24.71 -16.69
CA CYS A 44 5.99 26.00 -16.04
C CYS A 44 7.25 26.68 -16.60
N ARG A 45 8.37 25.96 -16.66
CA ARG A 45 9.63 26.49 -17.21
C ARG A 45 9.46 26.92 -18.66
N LEU A 46 8.83 26.08 -19.49
CA LEU A 46 8.56 26.40 -20.90
C LEU A 46 7.71 27.68 -21.03
N TYR A 47 6.67 27.81 -20.21
CA TYR A 47 5.83 29.00 -20.21
C TYR A 47 6.61 30.26 -19.81
N ASP A 48 7.44 30.17 -18.77
CA ASP A 48 8.26 31.29 -18.30
C ASP A 48 9.31 31.70 -19.34
N GLU A 49 9.95 30.74 -20.00
CA GLU A 49 10.88 30.98 -21.11
C GLU A 49 10.22 31.75 -22.25
N TYR A 50 9.03 31.33 -22.69
CA TYR A 50 8.29 32.02 -23.74
C TYR A 50 7.84 33.43 -23.32
N ARG A 51 7.47 33.63 -22.05
CA ARG A 51 7.16 34.97 -21.52
C ARG A 51 8.38 35.89 -21.50
N LEU A 52 9.54 35.38 -21.14
CA LEU A 52 10.79 36.14 -21.13
C LEU A 52 11.20 36.53 -22.56
N GLN A 53 11.04 35.63 -23.53
CA GLN A 53 11.29 35.93 -24.96
C GLN A 53 10.37 37.04 -25.49
N GLU A 54 9.10 37.07 -25.05
CA GLU A 54 8.16 38.15 -25.40
C GLU A 54 8.62 39.51 -24.84
N GLN A 55 9.12 39.52 -23.59
CA GLN A 55 9.60 40.74 -22.92
C GLN A 55 10.95 41.23 -23.45
N ALA A 56 11.82 40.33 -23.93
CA ALA A 56 13.17 40.64 -24.42
C ALA A 56 13.21 41.38 -25.78
N GLY A 57 12.08 41.80 -26.33
CA GLY A 57 12.04 42.77 -27.43
C GLY A 57 12.22 42.22 -28.84
N GLN A 58 12.29 40.89 -29.04
CA GLN A 58 12.26 40.29 -30.38
C GLN A 58 10.90 40.48 -31.10
N VAL A 59 9.87 40.95 -30.38
CA VAL A 59 8.52 41.17 -30.91
C VAL A 59 8.44 42.38 -31.86
N SER A 60 9.42 43.30 -31.86
CA SER A 60 9.37 44.53 -32.66
C SER A 60 9.36 44.33 -34.18
N VAL A 61 9.64 43.11 -34.68
CA VAL A 61 9.62 42.74 -36.12
C VAL A 61 8.70 41.54 -36.39
N MET A 62 7.81 41.16 -35.46
CA MET A 62 6.87 40.06 -35.70
C MET A 62 5.60 40.55 -36.41
N GLY A 63 5.31 40.00 -37.59
CA GLY A 63 4.05 40.24 -38.29
C GLY A 63 2.83 39.82 -37.47
N MET A 64 1.67 40.42 -37.73
CA MET A 64 0.42 40.20 -36.99
C MET A 64 0.06 38.72 -36.80
N GLN A 65 0.34 37.87 -37.80
CA GLN A 65 0.13 36.43 -37.74
C GLN A 65 1.02 35.72 -36.70
N ALA A 66 2.29 36.12 -36.58
CA ALA A 66 3.23 35.51 -35.66
C ALA A 66 2.86 35.82 -34.19
N SER A 67 2.42 37.05 -33.91
CA SER A 67 1.88 37.43 -32.60
C SER A 67 0.62 36.64 -32.22
N MET A 68 -0.27 36.37 -33.19
CA MET A 68 -1.46 35.54 -32.94
C MET A 68 -1.09 34.08 -32.63
N ASN A 69 -0.18 33.49 -33.41
CA ASN A 69 0.28 32.12 -33.18
C ASN A 69 0.94 31.95 -31.80
N GLN A 70 1.77 32.92 -31.38
CA GLN A 70 2.42 32.90 -30.07
C GLN A 70 1.40 32.97 -28.93
N ARG A 71 0.42 33.88 -29.01
CA ARG A 71 -0.66 33.96 -27.99
C ARG A 71 -1.48 32.68 -27.92
N GLN A 72 -1.79 32.07 -29.07
CA GLN A 72 -2.53 30.81 -29.11
C GLN A 72 -1.72 29.66 -28.48
N PHE A 73 -0.42 29.57 -28.77
CA PHE A 73 0.47 28.59 -28.15
C PHE A 73 0.55 28.77 -26.63
N MET A 74 0.71 30.00 -26.15
CA MET A 74 0.73 30.31 -24.71
C MET A 74 -0.59 29.93 -24.02
N ALA A 75 -1.74 30.18 -24.67
CA ALA A 75 -3.02 29.74 -24.18
C ALA A 75 -3.12 28.21 -24.10
N GLN A 76 -2.57 27.48 -25.08
CA GLN A 76 -2.52 26.02 -25.05
C GLN A 76 -1.64 25.49 -23.90
N LEU A 77 -0.48 26.12 -23.64
CA LEU A 77 0.38 25.76 -22.51
C LEU A 77 -0.32 25.95 -21.16
N LEU A 78 -1.02 27.07 -20.97
CA LEU A 78 -1.81 27.31 -19.75
C LEU A 78 -2.91 26.27 -19.55
N ASN A 79 -3.64 25.93 -20.61
CA ASN A 79 -4.66 24.89 -20.56
C ASN A 79 -4.05 23.52 -20.20
N LEU A 80 -2.89 23.20 -20.77
CA LEU A 80 -2.20 21.94 -20.48
C LEU A 80 -1.71 21.91 -19.04
N GLN A 81 -1.14 23.02 -18.52
CA GLN A 81 -0.73 23.14 -17.13
C GLN A 81 -1.91 22.91 -16.18
N GLN A 82 -3.06 23.55 -16.44
CA GLN A 82 -4.28 23.36 -15.64
C GLN A 82 -4.74 21.90 -15.65
N ARG A 83 -4.69 21.22 -16.81
CA ARG A 83 -5.02 19.79 -16.90
C ARG A 83 -4.06 18.93 -16.07
N VAL A 84 -2.75 19.19 -16.14
CA VAL A 84 -1.76 18.44 -15.35
C VAL A 84 -1.97 18.66 -13.85
N VAL A 85 -2.37 19.87 -13.41
CA VAL A 85 -2.72 20.13 -12.01
C VAL A 85 -3.93 19.30 -11.56
N LEU A 86 -4.97 19.18 -12.40
CA LEU A 86 -6.12 18.32 -12.13
C LEU A 86 -5.75 16.83 -12.12
N ASP A 87 -4.87 16.41 -13.01
CA ASP A 87 -4.38 15.03 -13.02
C ASP A 87 -3.51 14.73 -11.80
N LEU A 88 -2.73 15.71 -11.32
CA LEU A 88 -1.96 15.62 -10.08
C LEU A 88 -2.86 15.47 -8.86
N SER A 89 -3.94 16.25 -8.77
CA SER A 89 -4.88 16.13 -7.64
C SER A 89 -5.52 14.75 -7.61
N ARG A 90 -5.96 14.23 -8.77
CA ARG A 90 -6.49 12.87 -8.90
C ARG A 90 -5.46 11.79 -8.56
N ALA A 91 -4.22 11.92 -9.04
CA ALA A 91 -3.15 10.97 -8.74
C ALA A 91 -2.81 10.95 -7.24
N ARG A 92 -2.80 12.11 -6.58
CA ARG A 92 -2.61 12.22 -5.11
C ARG A 92 -3.77 11.61 -4.34
N GLU A 93 -5.01 11.76 -4.82
CA GLU A 93 -6.17 11.10 -4.23
C GLU A 93 -6.08 9.56 -4.36
N GLN A 94 -5.70 9.05 -5.54
CA GLN A 94 -5.44 7.63 -5.75
C GLN A 94 -4.35 7.09 -4.81
N LEU A 95 -3.27 7.85 -4.62
CA LEU A 95 -2.22 7.51 -3.65
C LEU A 95 -2.76 7.45 -2.21
N ALA A 96 -3.62 8.39 -1.81
CA ALA A 96 -4.24 8.40 -0.50
C ALA A 96 -5.15 7.17 -0.30
N LEU A 97 -5.93 6.80 -1.32
CA LEU A 97 -6.77 5.61 -1.31
C LEU A 97 -5.93 4.33 -1.21
N ALA A 98 -4.84 4.22 -1.97
CA ALA A 98 -3.92 3.09 -1.92
C ALA A 98 -3.26 2.94 -0.53
N ARG A 99 -2.86 4.07 0.09
CA ARG A 99 -2.34 4.08 1.47
C ARG A 99 -3.38 3.60 2.48
N LYS A 100 -4.64 4.03 2.34
CA LYS A 100 -5.74 3.55 3.20
C LYS A 100 -5.96 2.05 3.02
N LYS A 101 -5.96 1.55 1.79
CA LYS A 101 -6.07 0.10 1.47
C LYS A 101 -4.95 -0.69 2.12
N ARG A 102 -3.70 -0.21 2.05
CA ARG A 102 -2.55 -0.84 2.73
C ARG A 102 -2.76 -0.93 4.23
N SER A 103 -3.18 0.16 4.87
CA SER A 103 -3.43 0.16 6.32
C SER A 103 -4.51 -0.85 6.72
N MET A 104 -5.59 -0.98 5.96
CA MET A 104 -6.62 -2.00 6.20
C MET A 104 -6.07 -3.42 6.04
N ALA A 105 -5.28 -3.68 5.00
CA ALA A 105 -4.64 -4.98 4.79
C ALA A 105 -3.64 -5.34 5.91
N GLU A 106 -2.89 -4.36 6.43
CA GLU A 106 -1.99 -4.53 7.57
C GLU A 106 -2.74 -4.93 8.85
N ILE A 107 -3.89 -4.29 9.11
CA ILE A 107 -4.77 -4.63 10.24
C ILE A 107 -5.28 -6.07 10.09
N GLU A 108 -5.73 -6.47 8.91
CA GLU A 108 -6.20 -7.83 8.64
C GLU A 108 -5.09 -8.86 8.82
N LEU A 109 -3.88 -8.59 8.32
CA LEU A 109 -2.72 -9.44 8.53
C LEU A 109 -2.40 -9.64 10.02
N HIS A 110 -2.40 -8.55 10.79
CA HIS A 110 -2.16 -8.61 12.24
C HIS A 110 -3.24 -9.45 12.93
N LYS A 111 -4.51 -9.28 12.54
CA LYS A 111 -5.63 -10.08 13.05
C LYS A 111 -5.43 -11.58 12.74
N MET A 112 -5.05 -11.93 11.51
CA MET A 112 -4.84 -13.34 11.15
C MET A 112 -3.68 -13.98 11.91
N LYS A 113 -2.55 -13.28 12.05
CA LYS A 113 -1.41 -13.73 12.86
C LYS A 113 -1.80 -13.94 14.31
N SER A 114 -2.54 -13.01 14.90
CA SER A 114 -3.01 -13.14 16.28
C SER A 114 -3.91 -14.36 16.48
N MET A 115 -4.80 -14.67 15.51
CA MET A 115 -5.67 -15.85 15.60
C MET A 115 -4.89 -17.16 15.46
N GLU A 116 -3.88 -17.19 14.59
CA GLU A 116 -2.97 -18.34 14.46
C GLU A 116 -2.23 -18.62 15.78
N GLU A 117 -1.63 -17.59 16.38
CA GLU A 117 -0.93 -17.70 17.65
C GLU A 117 -1.83 -18.19 18.79
N GLN A 118 -3.08 -17.70 18.84
CA GLN A 118 -4.06 -18.15 19.83
C GLN A 118 -4.42 -19.62 19.65
N ASP A 119 -4.57 -20.10 18.41
CA ASP A 119 -4.88 -21.51 18.14
C ASP A 119 -3.70 -22.41 18.52
N VAL A 120 -2.46 -22.02 18.20
CA VAL A 120 -1.25 -22.75 18.61
C VAL A 120 -1.17 -22.86 20.13
N LYS A 121 -1.39 -21.76 20.86
CA LYS A 121 -1.42 -21.75 22.33
C LYS A 121 -2.51 -22.66 22.88
N ALA A 122 -3.71 -22.62 22.30
CA ALA A 122 -4.83 -23.45 22.73
C ALA A 122 -4.57 -24.96 22.52
N VAL A 123 -3.90 -25.33 21.43
CA VAL A 123 -3.50 -26.72 21.16
C VAL A 123 -2.44 -27.17 22.15
N ALA A 124 -1.42 -26.36 22.42
CA ALA A 124 -0.37 -26.68 23.40
C ALA A 124 -0.96 -26.92 24.81
N LEU A 125 -1.88 -26.07 25.25
CA LEU A 125 -2.57 -26.23 26.54
C LEU A 125 -3.47 -27.48 26.59
N ASP A 126 -4.06 -27.89 25.47
CA ASP A 126 -4.85 -29.12 25.39
C ASP A 126 -3.96 -30.36 25.47
N GLN A 127 -2.82 -30.34 24.75
CA GLN A 127 -1.82 -31.41 24.79
C GLN A 127 -1.24 -31.58 26.20
N GLN A 128 -0.84 -30.48 26.85
CA GLN A 128 -0.34 -30.51 28.22
C GLN A 128 -1.38 -31.09 29.20
N ARG A 129 -2.65 -30.68 29.09
CA ARG A 129 -3.72 -31.23 29.94
C ARG A 129 -3.95 -32.71 29.70
N HIS A 130 -3.88 -33.16 28.45
CA HIS A 130 -3.99 -34.57 28.11
C HIS A 130 -2.79 -35.39 28.62
N GLU A 131 -1.58 -34.86 28.54
CA GLU A 131 -0.37 -35.48 29.09
C GLU A 131 -0.42 -35.58 30.61
N GLN A 132 -0.80 -34.50 31.30
CA GLN A 132 -0.94 -34.49 32.75
C GLN A 132 -1.93 -35.56 33.22
N LYS A 133 -3.12 -35.63 32.60
CA LYS A 133 -4.11 -36.66 32.94
C LYS A 133 -3.56 -38.07 32.76
N ARG A 134 -2.82 -38.32 31.68
CA ARG A 134 -2.17 -39.64 31.45
C ARG A 134 -1.13 -39.95 32.53
N MET A 135 -0.33 -38.97 32.93
CA MET A 135 0.65 -39.13 34.01
C MET A 135 -0.02 -39.41 35.36
N ASP A 136 -1.08 -38.69 35.69
CA ASP A 136 -1.85 -38.88 36.91
C ASP A 136 -2.49 -40.29 36.94
N GLU A 137 -3.10 -40.73 35.83
CA GLU A 137 -3.66 -42.08 35.69
C GLU A 137 -2.60 -43.18 35.88
N LEU A 138 -1.41 -43.01 35.30
CA LEU A 138 -0.30 -43.95 35.48
C LEU A 138 0.20 -43.96 36.93
N GLY A 139 0.30 -42.79 37.57
CA GLY A 139 0.69 -42.66 38.96
C GLY A 139 -0.27 -43.38 39.91
N VAL A 140 -1.58 -43.19 39.73
CA VAL A 140 -2.60 -43.89 40.51
C VAL A 140 -2.53 -45.41 40.31
N ARG A 141 -2.34 -45.88 39.07
CA ARG A 141 -2.19 -47.32 38.79
C ARG A 141 -0.96 -47.91 39.48
N GLN A 142 0.20 -47.24 39.43
CA GLN A 142 1.42 -47.70 40.09
C GLN A 142 1.24 -47.75 41.61
N PHE A 143 0.63 -46.71 42.19
CA PHE A 143 0.31 -46.67 43.62
C PHE A 143 -0.57 -47.85 44.03
N ASN A 144 -1.66 -48.11 43.30
CA ASN A 144 -2.55 -49.24 43.58
C ASN A 144 -1.83 -50.60 43.49
N LEU A 145 -0.92 -50.78 42.52
CA LEU A 145 -0.12 -51.99 42.41
C LEU A 145 0.88 -52.15 43.56
N SER A 146 1.45 -51.07 44.08
CA SER A 146 2.35 -51.12 45.24
C SER A 146 1.65 -51.50 46.54
N MET A 147 0.37 -51.16 46.70
CA MET A 147 -0.47 -51.52 47.85
C MET A 147 -0.88 -53.01 47.88
N GLN A 148 -0.73 -53.71 46.75
CA GLN A 148 -1.10 -55.14 46.61
C GLN A 148 0.09 -56.09 46.83
N ARG A 149 1.29 -55.57 47.08
CA ARG A 149 2.47 -56.35 47.50
C ARG A 149 2.64 -56.26 49.00
#